data_AF-A0A852I5Z9-F1
#
_entry.id   AF-A0A852I5Z9-F1
#
_cell.length_a   1.000
_cell.length_b   1.000
_cell.length_c   1.000
_cell.angle_alpha   90.00
_cell.angle_beta   90.00
_cell.angle_gamma   90.00
#
_symmetry.space_group_name_H-M   'P 1'
#
loop_
_entity.id
_entity.type
_entity.pdbx_description
1 polymer ?
#
loop_
_entity_poly.entity_id
_entity_poly.type
_entity_poly.pdbx_seq_one_letter_code
_entity_poly.pdbx_strand_id
1 'polypeptide(L)'
;MAAPATPQPRLPHGATALLLLLTALATALACHHLPPRHDAFSWDSLQLLQAMAPSPPQPCQHHAPFFPDTLISTDHPHQAAAAALRILRHLLATLSSPSTPQHWDAQARHRLLNNLQH
;
A
#
# COMPACT_ATOMS: atom_id res chain seq x y z
N MET A 1 48.81 50.72 25.30
CA MET A 1 47.99 50.01 26.31
C MET A 1 47.09 49.02 25.56
N ALA A 2 47.10 47.74 25.91
CA ALA A 2 46.21 46.73 25.33
C ALA A 2 45.31 46.17 26.44
N ALA A 3 44.00 46.17 26.21
CA ALA A 3 42.98 45.63 27.13
C ALA A 3 42.75 44.13 26.85
N PRO A 4 42.45 43.30 27.87
CA PRO A 4 42.22 41.87 27.67
C PRO A 4 40.79 41.63 27.17
N ALA A 5 40.66 40.98 26.01
CA ALA A 5 39.38 40.47 25.52
C ALA A 5 39.03 39.17 26.28
N THR A 6 37.81 39.10 26.80
CA THR A 6 37.27 37.95 27.53
C THR A 6 37.02 36.75 26.61
N PRO A 7 37.18 35.50 27.08
CA PRO A 7 36.92 34.31 26.27
C PRO A 7 35.42 34.06 26.15
N GLN A 8 34.90 34.02 24.92
CA GLN A 8 33.55 33.54 24.63
C GLN A 8 33.47 32.02 24.83
N PRO A 9 32.43 31.49 25.50
CA PRO A 9 32.26 30.06 25.68
C PRO A 9 31.85 29.44 24.35
N ARG A 10 32.80 28.76 23.69
CA ARG A 10 32.49 27.97 22.51
C ARG A 10 31.74 26.73 22.94
N LEU A 11 30.47 26.64 22.54
CA LEU A 11 29.74 25.37 22.61
C LEU A 11 30.54 24.30 21.85
N PRO A 12 30.84 23.15 22.46
CA PRO A 12 31.56 22.08 21.79
C PRO A 12 30.71 21.61 20.62
N HIS A 13 31.26 21.68 19.41
CA HIS A 13 30.57 21.36 18.16
C HIS A 13 30.00 19.92 18.17
N GLY A 14 30.53 19.04 19.02
CA GLY A 14 30.01 17.70 19.24
C GLY A 14 28.60 17.67 19.86
N ALA A 15 28.23 18.63 20.71
CA ALA A 15 26.89 18.71 21.29
C ALA A 15 25.84 19.06 20.22
N THR A 16 26.18 19.95 19.29
CA THR A 16 25.31 20.31 18.17
C THR A 16 25.16 19.14 17.19
N ALA A 17 26.25 18.45 16.86
CA ALA A 17 26.20 17.27 15.98
C ALA A 17 25.38 16.13 16.61
N LEU A 18 25.52 15.89 17.91
CA LEU A 18 24.74 14.90 18.65
C LEU A 18 23.25 15.25 18.66
N LEU A 19 22.90 16.52 18.91
CA LEU A 19 21.51 16.99 18.89
C LEU A 19 20.89 16.80 17.49
N LEU A 20 21.63 17.12 16.43
CA LEU A 20 21.17 16.91 15.05
C LEU A 20 20.96 15.42 14.74
N LEU A 21 21.87 14.55 15.19
CA LEU A 21 21.75 13.09 15.04
C LEU A 21 20.54 12.54 15.79
N LEU A 22 20.30 12.99 17.03
CA LEU A 22 19.14 12.57 17.84
C LEU A 22 17.83 13.02 17.21
N THR A 23 17.81 14.22 16.62
CA THR A 23 16.62 14.76 15.94
C THR A 23 16.34 13.95 14.68
N ALA A 24 17.37 13.66 13.88
CA ALA A 24 17.26 12.83 12.69
C ALA A 24 16.77 11.40 13.03
N LEU A 25 17.30 10.80 14.10
CA LEU A 25 16.89 9.47 14.56
C LEU A 25 15.44 9.46 15.06
N ALA A 26 15.02 10.49 15.79
CA ALA A 26 13.64 10.64 16.25
C ALA A 26 12.67 10.82 15.07
N THR A 27 13.05 11.61 14.05
CA THR A 27 12.25 11.75 12.83
C THR A 27 12.20 10.47 12.00
N ALA A 28 13.30 9.72 11.93
CA ALA A 28 13.33 8.43 11.26
C ALA A 28 12.44 7.41 11.97
N LEU A 29 12.53 7.30 13.30
CA LEU A 29 11.63 6.44 14.09
C LEU A 29 10.16 6.86 13.97
N ALA A 30 9.86 8.16 13.97
CA ALA A 30 8.49 8.64 13.76
C ALA A 30 7.95 8.23 12.39
N CYS A 31 8.80 8.24 11.34
CA CYS A 31 8.43 7.74 10.02
C CYS A 31 8.31 6.21 9.95
N HIS A 32 9.08 5.45 10.74
CA HIS A 32 8.96 4.00 10.84
C HIS A 32 7.66 3.53 11.52
N HIS A 33 6.99 4.42 12.25
CA HIS A 33 5.68 4.16 12.85
C HIS A 33 4.50 4.42 11.92
N LEU A 34 4.71 5.03 10.74
CA LEU A 34 3.68 4.99 9.72
C LEU A 34 3.69 3.58 9.13
N PRO A 35 2.61 2.80 9.30
CA PRO A 35 2.45 1.60 8.50
C PRO A 35 2.60 2.04 7.04
N PRO A 36 3.33 1.28 6.20
CA PRO A 36 3.27 1.51 4.77
C PRO A 36 1.78 1.52 4.43
N ARG A 37 1.26 2.67 3.98
CA ARG A 37 -0.06 2.69 3.35
C ARG A 37 0.10 1.74 2.18
N HIS A 38 -0.50 0.57 2.30
CA HIS A 38 -0.50 -0.39 1.23
C HIS A 38 -1.49 0.15 0.21
N ASP A 39 -1.01 1.04 -0.65
CA ASP A 39 -1.72 1.40 -1.89
C ASP A 39 -1.80 0.18 -2.84
N ALA A 40 -1.21 -0.95 -2.44
CA ALA A 40 -1.18 -2.23 -3.13
C ALA A 40 -2.18 -3.21 -2.53
N PHE A 41 -2.87 -3.94 -3.41
CA PHE A 41 -3.68 -5.09 -3.06
C PHE A 41 -2.85 -6.14 -2.31
N SER A 42 -3.22 -6.46 -1.07
CA SER A 42 -2.45 -7.39 -0.23
C SER A 42 -2.61 -8.84 -0.70
N TRP A 43 -1.62 -9.67 -0.40
CA TRP A 43 -1.67 -11.11 -0.63
C TRP A 43 -2.88 -11.77 0.06
N ASP A 44 -3.23 -11.31 1.26
CA ASP A 44 -4.41 -11.78 1.99
C ASP A 44 -5.71 -11.52 1.20
N SER A 45 -5.77 -10.41 0.46
CA SER A 45 -6.91 -10.07 -0.38
C SER A 45 -7.02 -11.01 -1.60
N LEU A 46 -5.89 -11.49 -2.14
CA LEU A 46 -5.88 -12.56 -3.16
C LEU A 46 -6.39 -13.87 -2.58
N GLN A 47 -5.95 -14.24 -1.37
CA GLN A 47 -6.40 -15.46 -0.71
C GLN A 47 -7.91 -15.42 -0.43
N LEU A 48 -8.42 -14.29 0.03
CA LEU A 48 -9.87 -14.10 0.24
C LEU A 48 -10.66 -14.19 -1.06
N LEU A 49 -10.15 -13.61 -2.17
CA LEU A 49 -10.79 -13.71 -3.48
C LEU A 49 -10.89 -15.17 -3.94
N GLN A 50 -9.83 -15.96 -3.76
CA GLN A 50 -9.80 -17.37 -4.15
C GLN A 50 -10.69 -18.25 -3.26
N ALA A 51 -10.71 -17.98 -1.95
CA ALA A 51 -11.57 -18.68 -1.00
C ALA A 51 -13.06 -18.36 -1.20
N MET A 52 -13.38 -17.13 -1.63
CA MET A 52 -14.75 -16.67 -1.86
C MET A 52 -15.43 -17.40 -3.02
N ALA A 53 -14.70 -17.65 -4.10
CA ALA A 53 -15.20 -18.27 -5.33
C ALA A 53 -14.32 -19.46 -5.70
N PRO A 54 -14.42 -20.59 -4.97
CA PRO A 54 -13.65 -21.78 -5.29
C PRO A 54 -13.96 -22.24 -6.72
N SER A 55 -12.93 -22.67 -7.45
CA SER A 55 -13.09 -23.15 -8.81
C SER A 55 -14.06 -24.34 -8.85
N PRO A 56 -15.07 -24.30 -9.73
CA PRO A 56 -15.99 -25.43 -9.83
C PRO A 56 -15.25 -26.68 -10.30
N PRO A 57 -15.72 -27.88 -9.90
CA PRO A 57 -15.10 -29.15 -10.29
C PRO A 57 -15.22 -29.43 -11.80
N GLN A 58 -16.12 -28.72 -12.48
CA GLN A 58 -16.34 -28.80 -13.91
C GLN A 58 -15.86 -27.51 -14.58
N PRO A 59 -15.19 -27.58 -15.75
CA PRO A 59 -14.76 -26.39 -16.46
C PRO A 59 -15.97 -25.58 -16.89
N CYS A 60 -16.00 -24.30 -16.49
CA CYS A 60 -17.01 -23.38 -16.98
C CYS A 60 -16.76 -23.12 -18.48
N GLN A 61 -17.77 -23.34 -19.33
CA GLN A 61 -17.70 -22.91 -20.72
C GLN A 61 -17.89 -21.39 -20.80
N HIS A 62 -16.80 -20.65 -20.61
CA HIS A 62 -16.76 -19.21 -20.84
C HIS A 62 -15.63 -18.89 -21.82
N HIS A 63 -15.89 -17.91 -22.70
CA HIS A 63 -14.83 -17.26 -23.45
C HIS A 63 -13.81 -16.71 -22.45
N ALA A 64 -12.52 -16.96 -22.70
CA ALA A 64 -11.46 -16.46 -21.86
C ALA A 64 -11.63 -14.93 -21.71
N PRO A 65 -11.72 -14.41 -20.49
CA PRO A 65 -11.84 -12.98 -20.28
C PRO A 65 -10.59 -12.31 -20.87
N PHE A 66 -10.79 -11.25 -21.65
CA PHE A 66 -9.68 -10.47 -22.19
C PHE A 66 -9.01 -9.69 -21.06
N PHE A 67 -7.74 -9.98 -20.81
CA PHE A 67 -6.88 -9.18 -19.97
C PHE A 67 -5.79 -8.53 -20.85
N PRO A 68 -5.68 -7.19 -20.89
CA PRO A 68 -4.71 -6.53 -21.75
C PRO A 68 -3.28 -6.70 -21.22
N ASP A 69 -2.44 -7.38 -21.99
CA ASP A 69 -1.01 -7.62 -21.66
C ASP A 69 -0.20 -6.32 -21.51
N THR A 70 -0.67 -5.24 -22.12
CA THR A 70 -0.07 -3.90 -22.02
C THR A 70 -0.07 -3.36 -20.60
N LEU A 71 -0.94 -3.88 -19.71
CA LEU A 71 -0.93 -3.52 -18.29
C LEU A 71 0.18 -4.23 -17.50
N ILE A 72 0.68 -5.36 -18.01
CA ILE A 72 1.74 -6.15 -17.36
C ILE A 72 3.12 -5.61 -17.72
N SER A 73 3.28 -5.06 -18.93
CA SER A 73 4.58 -4.69 -19.51
C SER A 73 4.82 -3.17 -19.60
N THR A 74 4.16 -2.37 -18.75
CA THR A 74 4.35 -0.91 -18.81
C THR A 74 5.58 -0.46 -18.03
N ASP A 75 6.46 0.30 -18.70
CA ASP A 75 7.64 0.92 -18.08
C ASP A 75 7.30 2.23 -17.35
N HIS A 76 6.04 2.67 -17.38
CA HIS A 76 5.62 3.97 -16.85
C HIS A 76 4.92 3.81 -15.48
N PRO A 77 5.56 4.17 -14.36
CA PRO A 77 5.05 3.88 -13.01
C PRO A 77 3.70 4.56 -12.72
N HIS A 78 3.47 5.77 -13.21
CA HIS A 78 2.18 6.46 -13.05
C HIS A 78 1.04 5.77 -13.82
N GLN A 79 1.33 5.22 -14.99
CA GLN A 79 0.35 4.49 -15.79
C GLN A 79 0.02 3.14 -15.14
N ALA A 80 1.03 2.44 -14.60
CA ALA A 80 0.84 1.23 -13.81
C ALA A 80 -0.06 1.47 -12.60
N ALA A 81 0.21 2.55 -11.84
CA ALA A 81 -0.61 2.92 -10.67
C ALA A 81 -2.05 3.25 -11.06
N ALA A 82 -2.27 4.03 -12.12
CA ALA A 82 -3.60 4.35 -12.61
C ALA A 82 -4.37 3.10 -13.09
N ALA A 83 -3.67 2.17 -13.75
CA ALA A 83 -4.24 0.90 -14.18
C ALA A 83 -4.62 0.01 -12.99
N ALA A 84 -3.73 -0.13 -12.00
CA ALA A 84 -4.00 -0.89 -10.78
C ALA A 84 -5.22 -0.33 -10.04
N LEU A 85 -5.30 0.99 -9.87
CA LEU A 85 -6.45 1.65 -9.25
C LEU A 85 -7.74 1.40 -10.04
N ARG A 86 -7.68 1.43 -11.37
CA ARG A 86 -8.83 1.13 -12.23
C ARG A 86 -9.31 -0.31 -12.05
N ILE A 87 -8.38 -1.28 -11.97
CA ILE A 87 -8.68 -2.69 -11.70
C ILE A 87 -9.35 -2.84 -10.34
N LEU A 88 -8.79 -2.24 -9.30
CA LEU A 88 -9.33 -2.31 -7.93
C LEU A 88 -10.74 -1.71 -7.84
N ARG A 89 -10.99 -0.57 -8.50
CA ARG A 89 -12.32 0.03 -8.57
C ARG A 89 -13.33 -0.88 -9.28
N HIS A 90 -12.92 -1.53 -10.38
CA HIS A 90 -13.80 -2.49 -11.07
C HIS A 90 -14.10 -3.69 -10.18
N LEU A 91 -13.07 -4.24 -9.52
CA LEU A 91 -13.23 -5.34 -8.57
C LEU A 91 -14.22 -4.96 -7.47
N LEU A 92 -14.04 -3.80 -6.84
CA LEU A 92 -14.94 -3.29 -5.80
C LEU A 92 -16.38 -3.17 -6.30
N ALA A 93 -16.59 -2.61 -7.50
CA ALA A 93 -17.91 -2.46 -8.09
C ALA A 93 -18.58 -3.83 -8.37
N THR A 94 -17.83 -4.77 -8.95
CA THR A 94 -18.33 -6.14 -9.21
C THR A 94 -18.69 -6.85 -7.91
N LEU A 95 -17.83 -6.77 -6.90
CA LEU A 95 -18.04 -7.42 -5.60
C LEU A 95 -19.07 -6.72 -4.72
N SER A 96 -19.39 -5.44 -4.97
CA SER A 96 -20.44 -4.72 -4.24
C SER A 96 -21.82 -4.89 -4.87
N SER A 97 -21.89 -5.44 -6.08
CA SER A 97 -23.15 -5.64 -6.81
C SER A 97 -24.10 -6.61 -6.08
N PRO A 98 -25.42 -6.36 -6.08
CA PRO A 98 -26.40 -7.33 -5.58
C PRO A 98 -26.50 -8.59 -6.46
N SER A 99 -25.97 -8.56 -7.69
CA SER A 99 -26.00 -9.68 -8.64
C SER A 99 -24.86 -10.70 -8.44
N THR A 100 -24.15 -10.64 -7.33
CA THR A 100 -23.13 -11.64 -7.00
C THR A 100 -23.75 -13.05 -6.86
N PRO A 101 -23.09 -14.10 -7.38
CA PRO A 101 -23.59 -15.46 -7.28
C PRO A 101 -23.83 -15.90 -5.82
N GLN A 102 -24.97 -16.54 -5.57
CA GLN A 102 -25.34 -16.98 -4.22
C GLN A 102 -24.41 -18.02 -3.61
N HIS A 103 -23.66 -18.76 -4.43
CA HIS A 103 -22.74 -19.80 -3.97
C HIS A 103 -21.38 -19.25 -3.48
N TRP A 104 -21.15 -17.94 -3.60
CA TRP A 104 -19.93 -17.31 -3.11
C TRP A 104 -19.98 -17.14 -1.59
N ASP A 105 -18.84 -17.31 -0.92
CA ASP A 105 -18.74 -17.12 0.52
C ASP A 105 -18.96 -15.64 0.90
N ALA A 106 -20.08 -15.37 1.57
CA ALA A 106 -20.47 -14.02 1.95
C ALA A 106 -19.53 -13.38 2.99
N GLN A 107 -18.90 -14.17 3.86
CA GLN A 107 -17.99 -13.67 4.88
C GLN A 107 -16.63 -13.31 4.27
N ALA A 108 -16.10 -14.14 3.37
CA ALA A 108 -14.90 -13.84 2.59
C ALA A 108 -15.11 -12.60 1.73
N ARG A 109 -16.27 -12.48 1.07
CA ARG A 109 -16.66 -11.27 0.34
C ARG A 109 -16.66 -10.02 1.22
N HIS A 110 -17.29 -10.08 2.40
CA HIS A 110 -17.34 -8.93 3.31
C HIS A 110 -15.93 -8.50 3.77
N ARG A 111 -15.08 -9.46 4.15
CA ARG A 111 -13.68 -9.19 4.51
C ARG A 111 -12.90 -8.57 3.36
N LEU A 112 -13.08 -9.08 2.15
CA LEU A 112 -12.42 -8.55 0.96
C LEU A 112 -12.85 -7.11 0.65
N LEU A 113 -14.14 -6.80 0.77
CA LEU A 113 -14.65 -5.43 0.59
C LEU A 113 -14.06 -4.46 1.62
N ASN A 114 -13.93 -4.88 2.88
CA ASN A 114 -13.29 -4.05 3.90
C ASN A 114 -11.82 -3.80 3.58
N ASN A 115 -11.08 -4.82 3.14
CA ASN A 115 -9.67 -4.67 2.75
C ASN A 115 -9.48 -3.74 1.54
N LEU A 116 -10.47 -3.65 0.65
CA LEU A 116 -10.43 -2.79 -0.54
C LEU A 116 -10.81 -1.33 -0.25
N GLN A 117 -11.44 -1.05 0.90
CA GLN A 117 -11.91 0.28 1.30
C GLN A 117 -10.93 1.02 2.24
N HIS A 118 -9.96 0.31 2.80
CA HIS A 118 -8.97 0.82 3.75
C HIS A 118 -7.59 0.99 3.11
#